data_AF-A0A359LNS1-F1
#
_entry.id   AF-A0A359LNS1-F1
#
_cell.length_a   1.000
_cell.length_b   1.000
_cell.length_c   1.000
_cell.angle_alpha   90.00
_cell.angle_beta   90.00
_cell.angle_gamma   90.00
#
_symmetry.space_group_name_H-M   'P 1'
#
loop_
_entity.id
_entity.type
_entity.pdbx_description
1 polymer ?
#
loop_
_entity_poly.entity_id
_entity_poly.type
_entity_poly.pdbx_seq_one_letter_code
_entity_poly.pdbx_strand_id
1 'polypeptide(L)'
;MWILAFAAVGSPQQALQKDYPVQPVPFTAVQVSDGFWAPRIEVNRAVTIPFAFEQCERNGRMYNFERAAAVLRGETITDKKPPGYPFDDTDPYKVIEGASYTLAVKPDPKLEGYIDGLIAKIAAAQEPDGYLQTAFTLPRLRRDGSLEPS
;
A
#
# COMPACT_ATOMS: atom_id res chain seq x y z
N MET A 1 9.31 34.81 42.90
CA MET A 1 7.90 35.14 42.57
C MET A 1 7.59 34.43 41.27
N TRP A 2 6.66 33.46 41.31
CA TRP A 2 6.25 32.67 40.15
C TRP A 2 5.21 33.44 39.34
N ILE A 3 5.35 33.51 38.03
CA ILE A 3 4.20 33.63 37.12
C ILE A 3 4.40 32.60 36.01
N LEU A 4 3.66 31.50 36.12
CA LEU A 4 3.33 30.61 35.02
C LEU A 4 2.34 31.36 34.12
N ALA A 5 2.64 31.52 32.83
CA ALA A 5 1.66 31.91 31.82
C ALA A 5 1.33 30.68 30.98
N PHE A 6 0.10 30.20 31.11
CA PHE A 6 -0.47 29.16 30.25
C PHE A 6 -0.98 29.76 28.93
N ALA A 7 -0.75 29.00 27.87
CA ALA A 7 -1.55 28.80 26.66
C ALA A 7 -1.79 29.96 25.67
N ALA A 8 -1.30 29.75 24.45
CA ALA A 8 -2.20 29.64 23.31
C ALA A 8 -1.83 28.35 22.54
N VAL A 9 -2.60 27.29 22.75
CA VAL A 9 -2.64 26.14 21.84
C VAL A 9 -3.15 26.70 20.51
N GLY A 10 -2.30 26.72 19.49
CA GLY A 10 -2.66 27.11 18.13
C GLY A 10 -3.85 26.27 17.66
N SER A 11 -4.84 26.95 17.11
CA SER A 11 -6.14 26.43 16.68
C SER A 11 -6.05 25.14 15.86
N PRO A 12 -6.89 24.12 16.12
CA PRO A 12 -7.03 23.02 15.20
C PRO A 12 -7.88 23.44 13.99
N GLN A 13 -7.51 22.89 12.84
CA GLN A 13 -8.28 22.84 11.61
C GLN A 13 -8.49 24.17 10.87
N GLN A 14 -7.59 24.45 9.94
CA GLN A 14 -7.95 25.16 8.72
C GLN A 14 -9.02 24.30 8.02
N ALA A 15 -10.28 24.73 8.07
CA ALA A 15 -11.36 24.06 7.36
C ALA A 15 -11.00 24.06 5.88
N LEU A 16 -10.76 22.87 5.30
CA LEU A 16 -10.55 22.69 3.88
C LEU A 16 -11.65 23.45 3.13
N GLN A 17 -11.24 24.43 2.33
CA GLN A 17 -12.15 25.13 1.45
C GLN A 17 -12.77 24.08 0.52
N LYS A 18 -14.10 23.98 0.56
CA LYS A 18 -14.83 22.86 -0.05
C LYS A 18 -15.00 23.12 -1.55
N ASP A 19 -14.28 22.37 -2.39
CA ASP A 19 -14.27 22.55 -3.86
C ASP A 19 -15.59 22.18 -4.56
N TYR A 20 -16.47 21.40 -3.90
CA TYR A 20 -17.72 20.90 -4.47
C TYR A 20 -18.97 21.42 -3.72
N PRO A 21 -20.08 21.70 -4.42
CA PRO A 21 -21.32 22.21 -3.82
C PRO A 21 -22.05 21.16 -2.98
N VAL A 22 -21.74 19.87 -3.15
CA VAL A 22 -22.23 18.76 -2.34
C VAL A 22 -21.05 18.08 -1.68
N GLN A 23 -21.24 17.69 -0.41
CA GLN A 23 -20.19 17.10 0.41
C GLN A 23 -20.43 15.60 0.59
N PRO A 24 -19.42 14.74 0.34
CA PRO A 24 -19.55 13.33 0.61
C PRO A 24 -19.70 13.10 2.12
N VAL A 25 -20.56 12.17 2.49
CA VAL A 25 -20.54 11.58 3.83
C VAL A 25 -19.43 10.51 3.81
N PRO A 26 -18.40 10.59 4.66
CA PRO A 26 -17.35 9.60 4.68
C PRO A 26 -17.92 8.24 5.08
N PHE A 27 -17.42 7.16 4.48
CA PHE A 27 -17.92 5.81 4.76
C PHE A 27 -17.75 5.40 6.24
N THR A 28 -16.77 5.96 6.94
CA THR A 28 -16.56 5.76 8.39
C THR A 28 -17.67 6.36 9.25
N ALA A 29 -18.48 7.28 8.72
CA ALA A 29 -19.64 7.85 9.40
C ALA A 29 -20.93 7.05 9.15
N VAL A 30 -20.87 5.94 8.40
CA VAL A 30 -22.03 5.12 8.03
C VAL A 30 -21.81 3.68 8.50
N GLN A 31 -22.73 3.17 9.31
CA GLN A 31 -22.77 1.76 9.70
C GLN A 31 -23.84 1.04 8.89
N VAL A 32 -23.43 0.05 8.10
CA VAL A 32 -24.33 -0.75 7.27
C VAL A 32 -24.67 -2.04 8.01
N SER A 33 -25.94 -2.22 8.36
CA SER A 33 -26.43 -3.35 9.18
C SER A 33 -27.63 -4.07 8.55
N ASP A 34 -27.78 -4.00 7.23
CA ASP A 34 -28.89 -4.61 6.51
C ASP A 34 -28.63 -6.10 6.18
N GLY A 35 -29.64 -6.77 5.60
CA GLY A 35 -29.52 -8.16 5.17
C GLY A 35 -28.81 -8.37 3.82
N PHE A 36 -28.47 -7.29 3.11
CA PHE A 36 -27.94 -7.37 1.75
C PHE A 36 -26.47 -6.92 1.67
N TRP A 37 -26.14 -5.72 2.09
CA TRP A 37 -24.79 -5.18 1.99
C TRP A 37 -23.87 -5.61 3.13
N ALA A 38 -24.36 -5.66 4.36
CA ALA A 38 -23.53 -6.04 5.51
C ALA A 38 -22.84 -7.42 5.32
N PRO A 39 -23.53 -8.47 4.83
CA PRO A 39 -22.86 -9.75 4.55
C PRO A 39 -21.78 -9.67 3.48
N ARG A 40 -21.94 -8.81 2.45
CA ARG A 40 -20.95 -8.65 1.37
C ARG A 40 -19.68 -7.94 1.86
N ILE A 41 -19.85 -6.91 2.70
CA ILE A 41 -18.73 -6.20 3.32
C ILE A 41 -17.92 -7.16 4.20
N GLU A 42 -18.61 -7.99 4.99
CA GLU A 42 -17.93 -8.98 5.85
C GLU A 42 -17.24 -10.08 5.02
N VAL A 43 -17.84 -10.56 3.92
CA VAL A 43 -17.16 -11.48 2.99
C VAL A 43 -15.92 -10.83 2.37
N ASN A 44 -16.01 -9.57 1.97
CA ASN A 44 -14.86 -8.86 1.41
C ASN A 44 -13.70 -8.82 2.41
N ARG A 45 -13.98 -8.47 3.67
CA ARG A 45 -13.00 -8.45 4.75
C ARG A 45 -12.42 -9.84 5.05
N ALA A 46 -13.29 -10.82 5.27
CA ALA A 46 -12.89 -12.11 5.84
C ALA A 46 -12.38 -13.11 4.79
N VAL A 47 -12.74 -12.94 3.52
CA VAL A 47 -12.44 -13.89 2.44
C VAL A 47 -11.74 -13.21 1.28
N THR A 48 -12.33 -12.18 0.68
CA THR A 48 -11.83 -11.61 -0.59
C THR A 48 -10.46 -10.95 -0.43
N ILE A 49 -10.26 -10.12 0.59
CA ILE A 49 -8.98 -9.45 0.84
C ILE A 49 -7.85 -10.46 1.13
N PRO A 50 -8.00 -11.39 2.09
CA PRO A 50 -7.00 -12.43 2.32
C PRO A 50 -6.69 -13.26 1.07
N PHE A 51 -7.73 -13.66 0.33
CA PHE A 51 -7.56 -14.41 -0.92
C PHE A 51 -6.82 -13.60 -1.98
N ALA A 52 -7.11 -12.31 -2.13
CA ALA A 52 -6.44 -11.45 -3.10
C ALA A 52 -4.94 -11.29 -2.79
N PHE A 53 -4.58 -11.15 -1.51
CA PHE A 53 -3.18 -11.18 -1.09
C PHE A 53 -2.51 -12.53 -1.38
N GLU A 54 -3.18 -13.64 -1.08
CA GLU A 54 -2.69 -14.98 -1.42
C GLU A 54 -2.45 -15.13 -2.93
N GLN A 55 -3.35 -14.63 -3.78
CA GLN A 55 -3.16 -14.65 -5.22
C GLN A 55 -1.99 -13.77 -5.66
N CYS A 56 -1.79 -12.61 -5.04
CA CYS A 56 -0.63 -11.77 -5.31
C CYS A 56 0.69 -12.48 -4.97
N GLU A 57 0.75 -13.20 -3.84
CA GLU A 57 1.91 -14.00 -3.46
C GLU A 57 2.14 -15.16 -4.43
N ARG A 58 1.10 -15.96 -4.69
CA ARG A 58 1.16 -17.15 -5.55
C ARG A 58 1.57 -16.83 -6.99
N ASN A 59 1.15 -15.69 -7.50
CA ASN A 59 1.48 -15.25 -8.86
C ASN A 59 2.74 -14.36 -8.92
N GLY A 60 3.52 -14.31 -7.83
CA GLY A 60 4.82 -13.66 -7.77
C GLY A 60 4.77 -12.13 -7.76
N ARG A 61 3.61 -11.50 -7.53
CA ARG A 61 3.47 -10.04 -7.47
C ARG A 61 4.31 -9.46 -6.34
N MET A 62 4.25 -10.07 -5.16
CA MET A 62 5.08 -9.65 -4.02
C MET A 62 6.58 -9.89 -4.27
N TYR A 63 6.88 -11.00 -4.95
CA TYR A 63 8.25 -11.39 -5.28
C TYR A 63 8.92 -10.44 -6.28
N ASN A 64 8.14 -9.72 -7.12
CA ASN A 64 8.68 -8.68 -7.98
C ASN A 64 9.37 -7.57 -7.18
N PHE A 65 8.75 -7.11 -6.09
CA PHE A 65 9.32 -6.08 -5.21
C PHE A 65 10.58 -6.57 -4.51
N GLU A 66 10.57 -7.80 -4.00
CA GLU A 66 11.75 -8.39 -3.34
C GLU A 66 12.95 -8.46 -4.29
N ARG A 67 12.72 -8.88 -5.54
CA ARG A 67 13.76 -8.92 -6.57
C ARG A 67 14.22 -7.52 -6.99
N ALA A 68 13.30 -6.58 -7.16
CA ALA A 68 13.65 -5.21 -7.51
C ALA A 68 14.50 -4.57 -6.40
N ALA A 69 14.12 -4.77 -5.14
CA ALA A 69 14.91 -4.33 -3.99
C ALA A 69 16.31 -4.97 -3.95
N ALA A 70 16.42 -6.27 -4.26
CA ALA A 70 17.70 -6.95 -4.37
C ALA A 70 18.58 -6.35 -5.48
N VAL A 71 18.00 -6.09 -6.65
CA VAL A 71 18.66 -5.41 -7.77
C VAL A 71 19.15 -4.03 -7.37
N LEU A 72 18.34 -3.24 -6.66
CA LEU A 72 18.74 -1.91 -6.16
C LEU A 72 19.87 -1.95 -5.12
N ARG A 73 20.00 -3.06 -4.37
CA ARG A 73 21.14 -3.29 -3.47
C ARG A 73 22.38 -3.84 -4.18
N GLY A 74 22.34 -4.04 -5.49
CA GLY A 74 23.43 -4.64 -6.27
C GLY A 74 23.58 -6.15 -6.06
N GLU A 75 22.55 -6.83 -5.55
CA GLU A 75 22.56 -8.27 -5.33
C GLU A 75 22.35 -9.02 -6.65
N THR A 76 22.98 -10.19 -6.77
CA THR A 76 22.72 -11.08 -7.91
C THR A 76 21.43 -11.88 -7.65
N ILE A 77 20.43 -11.68 -8.51
CA ILE A 77 19.19 -12.46 -8.49
C ILE A 77 19.26 -13.66 -9.46
N THR A 78 18.78 -14.81 -9.00
CA THR A 78 18.74 -16.04 -9.82
C THR A 78 17.58 -16.01 -10.82
N ASP A 79 16.40 -15.56 -10.40
CA ASP A 79 15.22 -15.44 -11.25
C ASP A 79 15.16 -14.07 -11.94
N LYS A 80 15.60 -14.04 -13.20
CA LYS A 80 15.59 -12.86 -14.06
C LYS A 80 14.34 -12.76 -14.94
N LYS A 81 13.31 -13.58 -14.69
CA LYS A 81 12.07 -13.52 -15.46
C LYS A 81 11.38 -12.18 -15.17
N PRO A 82 11.02 -11.39 -16.20
CA PRO A 82 10.28 -10.15 -15.99
C PRO A 82 8.89 -10.44 -15.40
N PRO A 83 8.24 -9.46 -14.76
CA PRO A 83 6.82 -9.55 -14.44
C PRO A 83 5.99 -9.98 -15.65
N GLY A 84 4.86 -10.65 -15.42
CA GLY A 84 4.00 -11.14 -16.50
C GLY A 84 3.37 -10.00 -17.29
N TYR A 85 2.98 -8.93 -16.59
CA TYR A 85 2.53 -7.67 -17.18
C TYR A 85 3.22 -6.47 -16.51
N PRO A 86 3.42 -5.36 -17.24
CA PRO A 86 4.07 -4.16 -16.70
C PRO A 86 3.27 -3.45 -15.58
N PHE A 87 2.00 -3.82 -15.40
CA PHE A 87 1.08 -3.30 -14.38
C PHE A 87 0.77 -4.31 -13.27
N ASP A 88 1.50 -5.43 -13.19
CA ASP A 88 1.37 -6.45 -12.14
C ASP A 88 1.54 -5.85 -10.73
N ASP A 89 2.35 -4.79 -10.60
CA ASP A 89 2.56 -4.07 -9.35
C ASP A 89 1.28 -3.40 -8.83
N THR A 90 0.28 -3.17 -9.69
CA THR A 90 -0.98 -2.54 -9.27
C THR A 90 -1.89 -3.46 -8.47
N ASP A 91 -1.73 -4.78 -8.56
CA ASP A 91 -2.60 -5.71 -7.84
C ASP A 91 -2.39 -5.56 -6.32
N PRO A 92 -1.15 -5.65 -5.77
CA PRO A 92 -0.91 -5.38 -4.36
C PRO A 92 -1.40 -3.99 -3.91
N TYR A 93 -1.21 -2.95 -4.72
CA TYR A 93 -1.64 -1.59 -4.36
C TYR A 93 -3.16 -1.50 -4.14
N LYS A 94 -3.95 -2.09 -5.03
CA LYS A 94 -5.42 -2.10 -4.94
C LYS A 94 -5.91 -2.95 -3.77
N VAL A 95 -5.23 -4.06 -3.48
CA VAL A 95 -5.62 -4.90 -2.33
C VAL A 95 -5.29 -4.19 -1.01
N ILE A 96 -4.14 -3.52 -0.91
CA ILE A 96 -3.80 -2.65 0.23
C ILE A 96 -4.85 -1.55 0.41
N GLU A 97 -5.30 -0.92 -0.67
CA GLU A 97 -6.37 0.08 -0.62
C GLU A 97 -7.66 -0.50 -0.03
N GLY A 98 -8.16 -1.63 -0.54
CA GLY A 98 -9.36 -2.28 -0.02
C GLY A 98 -9.22 -2.72 1.44
N ALA A 99 -8.05 -3.20 1.82
CA ALA A 99 -7.73 -3.55 3.20
C ALA A 99 -7.68 -2.32 4.13
N SER A 100 -7.16 -1.19 3.64
CA SER A 100 -7.12 0.07 4.38
C SER A 100 -8.53 0.61 4.68
N TYR A 101 -9.44 0.57 3.70
CA TYR A 101 -10.84 0.93 3.96
C TYR A 101 -11.48 -0.01 5.00
N THR A 102 -11.17 -1.30 4.94
CA THR A 102 -11.68 -2.27 5.90
C THR A 102 -11.19 -1.99 7.33
N LEU A 103 -9.90 -1.69 7.49
CA LEU A 103 -9.28 -1.35 8.78
C LEU A 103 -9.85 -0.06 9.38
N ALA A 104 -10.24 0.91 8.54
CA ALA A 104 -10.85 2.15 8.99
C ALA A 104 -12.23 1.97 9.65
N VAL A 105 -12.93 0.86 9.35
CA VAL A 105 -14.24 0.53 9.97
C VAL A 105 -14.07 -0.51 11.07
N LYS A 106 -13.19 -1.48 10.87
CA LYS A 106 -12.98 -2.61 11.79
C LYS A 106 -11.49 -2.89 11.93
N PRO A 107 -10.85 -2.42 13.00
CA PRO A 107 -9.43 -2.68 13.25
C PRO A 107 -9.12 -4.17 13.31
N ASP A 108 -8.00 -4.56 12.71
CA ASP A 108 -7.48 -5.92 12.69
C ASP A 108 -5.94 -5.86 12.73
N PRO A 109 -5.33 -5.96 13.93
CA PRO A 109 -3.88 -5.79 14.09
C PRO A 109 -3.04 -6.79 13.27
N LYS A 110 -3.60 -7.96 12.96
CA LYS A 110 -2.91 -8.96 12.14
C LYS A 110 -2.85 -8.51 10.69
N LEU A 111 -3.95 -8.00 10.16
CA LEU A 111 -4.01 -7.46 8.81
C LEU A 111 -3.15 -6.19 8.68
N GLU A 112 -3.19 -5.31 9.69
CA GLU A 112 -2.34 -4.11 9.75
C GLU A 112 -0.85 -4.48 9.69
N GLY A 113 -0.37 -5.37 10.55
CA GLY A 113 1.03 -5.80 10.54
C GLY A 113 1.45 -6.51 9.25
N TYR A 114 0.53 -7.25 8.60
CA TYR A 114 0.79 -7.84 7.28
C TYR A 114 0.98 -6.75 6.20
N ILE A 115 0.11 -5.74 6.18
CA ILE A 115 0.19 -4.62 5.23
C ILE A 115 1.45 -3.79 5.48
N ASP A 116 1.82 -3.51 6.72
CA ASP A 116 3.06 -2.79 7.05
C ASP A 116 4.30 -3.52 6.50
N GLY A 117 4.34 -4.85 6.66
CA GLY A 117 5.40 -5.68 6.08
C GLY A 117 5.44 -5.62 4.56
N LEU A 118 4.27 -5.58 3.92
CA LEU A 118 4.18 -5.43 2.46
C LEU A 118 4.60 -4.04 1.99
N ILE A 119 4.18 -2.98 2.68
CA ILE A 119 4.60 -1.59 2.41
C ILE A 119 6.12 -1.48 2.51
N ALA A 120 6.75 -2.11 3.51
CA ALA A 120 8.20 -2.13 3.64
C ALA A 120 8.89 -2.80 2.43
N LYS A 121 8.33 -3.90 1.90
CA LYS A 121 8.85 -4.54 0.67
C LYS A 121 8.72 -3.63 -0.56
N ILE A 122 7.58 -2.97 -0.70
CA ILE A 122 7.32 -2.02 -1.80
C ILE A 122 8.29 -0.84 -1.71
N ALA A 123 8.46 -0.25 -0.52
CA ALA A 123 9.38 0.84 -0.29
C ALA A 123 10.84 0.46 -0.59
N ALA A 124 11.26 -0.76 -0.25
CA ALA A 124 12.61 -1.24 -0.56
C ALA A 124 12.87 -1.42 -2.06
N ALA A 125 11.82 -1.49 -2.88
CA ALA A 125 11.90 -1.57 -4.34
C ALA A 125 11.85 -0.20 -5.04
N GLN A 126 11.76 0.90 -4.28
CA GLN A 126 11.75 2.26 -4.82
C GLN A 126 13.18 2.76 -5.03
N GLU A 127 13.41 3.40 -6.18
CA GLU A 127 14.67 4.05 -6.52
C GLU A 127 14.89 5.36 -5.77
N PRO A 128 16.15 5.85 -5.66
CA PRO A 128 16.45 7.07 -4.91
C PRO A 128 15.75 8.35 -5.41
N ASP A 129 15.35 8.39 -6.68
CA ASP A 129 14.61 9.50 -7.28
C ASP A 129 13.08 9.38 -7.11
N GLY A 130 12.61 8.30 -6.48
CA GLY A 130 11.21 8.00 -6.25
C GLY A 130 10.59 7.07 -7.29
N TYR A 131 11.29 6.67 -8.35
CA TYR A 131 10.77 5.74 -9.34
C TYR A 131 10.44 4.37 -8.71
N LEU A 132 9.26 3.83 -9.00
CA LEU A 132 8.80 2.56 -8.45
C LEU A 132 7.97 1.81 -9.49
N GLN A 133 8.66 0.98 -10.28
CA GLN A 133 8.02 0.05 -11.20
C GLN A 133 8.93 -1.14 -11.47
N THR A 134 8.58 -2.29 -10.89
CA THR A 134 9.46 -3.48 -10.88
C THR A 134 9.77 -3.98 -12.28
N ALA A 135 8.81 -3.87 -13.22
CA ALA A 135 8.98 -4.28 -14.60
C ALA A 135 10.11 -3.54 -15.35
N PHE A 136 10.50 -2.34 -14.88
CA PHE A 136 11.54 -1.51 -15.48
C PHE A 136 12.80 -1.45 -14.62
N THR A 137 12.69 -1.62 -13.31
CA THR A 137 13.85 -1.74 -12.41
C THR A 137 14.57 -3.09 -12.60
N LEU A 138 13.83 -4.19 -12.73
CA LEU A 138 14.40 -5.54 -12.85
C LEU A 138 15.32 -5.74 -14.09
N PRO A 139 14.96 -5.27 -15.30
CA PRO A 139 15.81 -5.47 -16.48
C PRO A 139 17.09 -4.63 -16.49
N ARG A 140 17.21 -3.61 -15.62
CA ARG A 140 18.37 -2.69 -15.58
C ARG A 140 19.61 -3.28 -14.90
N LEU A 141 19.54 -4.51 -14.40
CA LEU A 141 20.71 -5.22 -13.91
C LEU A 141 21.60 -5.67 -15.08
N ARG A 142 22.74 -4.99 -15.26
CA ARG A 142 23.77 -5.41 -16.22
C ARG A 142 24.41 -6.74 -15.83
N ARG A 143 25.09 -7.39 -16.78
CA ARG A 143 25.83 -8.66 -16.54
C ARG A 143 26.96 -8.52 -15.52
N ASP A 144 27.48 -7.32 -15.33
CA ASP A 144 28.56 -7.01 -14.38
C ASP A 144 28.05 -6.63 -12.97
N GLY A 145 26.73 -6.68 -12.76
CA GLY A 145 26.10 -6.33 -11.48
C GLY A 145 25.85 -4.83 -11.28
N SER A 146 26.21 -3.98 -12.24
CA SER A 146 25.86 -2.56 -12.20
C SER A 146 24.43 -2.31 -12.69
N LEU A 147 23.83 -1.20 -12.24
CA LEU A 147 22.52 -0.74 -12.73
C LEU A 147 22.70 0.22 -13.91
N GLU A 148 21.90 0.02 -14.96
CA GLU A 148 21.68 1.05 -15.98
C GLU A 148 21.01 2.27 -15.32
N PRO A 149 21.43 3.52 -15.66
CA PRO A 149 20.73 4.73 -15.24
C PRO A 149 19.24 4.69 -15.63
N SER A 150 18.40 5.37 -14.85
CA SER A 150 17.02 5.69 -15.24
C SER A 150 16.97 6.67 -16.42
#